data_AF-A0A3N5JHN1-F1
#
_entry.id   AF-A0A3N5JHN1-F1
#
_cell.length_a   1.000
_cell.length_b   1.000
_cell.length_c   1.000
_cell.angle_alpha   90.00
_cell.angle_beta   90.00
_cell.angle_gamma   90.00
#
_symmetry.space_group_name_H-M   'P 1'
#
loop_
_entity.id
_entity.type
_entity.pdbx_description
1 polymer ?
#
loop_
_entity_poly.entity_id
_entity_poly.type
_entity_poly.pdbx_seq_one_letter_code
_entity_poly.pdbx_strand_id
1 'polypeptide(L)'
;MRSLAAATLLVALCAGGAFLFLSAPPAPPPEPSPIADIPSAPPAPPAPAPVVGTLGKKRTFQDALAALGVARDRVVEIVQALRPHLDFRRLQPHDALEVHHDPSGDPAKLVYRQSPVDVVEATREGDAWTASRLDVPVDRRVVVVAGTLRDNLFESVERLGERPQLVLDFAEIFAWDFDFAADSQPGDRFRMLVEKVHTGDQFVRYGRILAAEYESEGRAHVAIHFKDKDASGHYTPAGESLRRAFLKSPLEFTR
;
A
#
# COMPACT_ATOMS: atom_id res chain seq x y z
N MET A 1 -81.25 36.97 32.85
CA MET A 1 -82.69 36.64 32.70
C MET A 1 -82.85 35.13 32.76
N ARG A 2 -83.63 34.65 33.74
CA ARG A 2 -84.51 33.46 33.74
C ARG A 2 -83.94 32.16 33.14
N SER A 3 -83.51 31.19 33.95
CA SER A 3 -84.33 30.09 34.51
C SER A 3 -85.29 29.43 33.51
N LEU A 4 -85.11 28.13 33.26
CA LEU A 4 -86.10 27.03 33.20
C LEU A 4 -85.33 25.81 32.64
N ALA A 5 -85.00 24.77 33.40
CA ALA A 5 -85.86 23.78 34.05
C ALA A 5 -86.77 23.05 33.05
N ALA A 6 -86.38 21.83 32.67
CA ALA A 6 -87.29 20.72 32.38
C ALA A 6 -86.50 19.41 32.39
N ALA A 7 -86.38 18.83 33.59
CA ALA A 7 -86.03 17.45 33.79
C ALA A 7 -87.25 16.58 33.41
N THR A 8 -87.05 15.53 32.63
CA THR A 8 -87.98 14.40 32.63
C THR A 8 -87.19 13.11 32.80
N LEU A 9 -87.50 12.52 33.93
CA LEU A 9 -87.10 11.25 34.53
C LEU A 9 -87.36 10.05 33.60
N LEU A 10 -86.38 9.17 33.43
CA LEU A 10 -86.66 7.75 33.25
C LEU A 10 -85.66 6.93 34.06
N VAL A 11 -86.17 6.38 35.15
CA VAL A 11 -85.51 5.39 36.00
C VAL A 11 -85.60 4.04 35.28
N ALA A 12 -84.45 3.41 35.04
CA ALA A 12 -84.38 1.98 34.77
C ALA A 12 -83.21 1.39 35.58
N LEU A 13 -83.61 0.78 36.69
CA LEU A 13 -82.80 0.00 37.61
C LEU A 13 -82.52 -1.37 36.97
N CYS A 14 -81.26 -1.70 36.67
CA CYS A 14 -80.86 -3.07 36.39
C CYS A 14 -79.45 -3.33 36.94
N ALA A 15 -79.45 -4.09 38.04
CA ALA A 15 -78.57 -5.19 38.41
C ALA A 15 -77.07 -5.10 38.07
N GLY A 16 -76.26 -5.22 39.12
CA GLY A 16 -74.81 -5.26 39.05
C GLY A 16 -74.27 -6.50 38.34
N GLY A 17 -73.07 -6.31 37.80
CA GLY A 17 -72.17 -7.35 37.34
C GLY A 17 -70.77 -6.78 37.42
N ALA A 18 -70.02 -7.14 38.45
CA ALA A 18 -68.60 -6.87 38.55
C ALA A 18 -67.89 -7.69 37.46
N PHE A 19 -67.69 -7.09 36.29
CA PHE A 19 -66.87 -7.66 35.24
C PHE A 19 -65.40 -7.45 35.61
N LEU A 20 -64.80 -8.48 36.21
CA LEU A 20 -63.36 -8.69 36.19
C LEU A 20 -62.95 -8.78 34.71
N PHE A 21 -62.39 -7.70 34.17
CA PHE A 21 -61.70 -7.72 32.89
C PHE A 21 -60.45 -8.59 33.04
N LEU A 22 -60.60 -9.88 32.75
CA LEU A 22 -59.48 -10.77 32.49
C LEU A 22 -58.91 -10.35 31.12
N SER A 23 -57.99 -9.39 31.13
CA SER A 23 -57.25 -8.99 29.95
C SER A 23 -56.51 -10.20 29.39
N ALA A 24 -56.92 -10.68 28.22
CA ALA A 24 -56.21 -11.70 27.49
C ALA A 24 -54.76 -11.24 27.23
N PRO A 25 -53.74 -12.10 27.41
CA PRO A 25 -52.37 -11.74 27.08
C PRO A 25 -52.27 -11.36 25.59
N PRO A 26 -51.46 -10.35 25.24
CA PRO A 26 -51.29 -9.95 23.84
C PRO A 26 -50.80 -11.15 23.01
N ALA A 27 -51.41 -11.36 21.86
CA ALA A 27 -51.04 -12.42 20.94
C ALA A 27 -49.54 -12.33 20.60
N PRO A 28 -48.81 -13.46 20.52
CA PRO A 28 -47.42 -13.45 20.07
C PRO A 28 -47.34 -12.84 18.66
N PRO A 29 -46.29 -12.05 18.37
CA PRO A 29 -46.11 -11.49 17.04
C PRO A 29 -46.11 -12.62 15.98
N PRO A 30 -46.69 -12.37 14.79
CA PRO A 30 -46.70 -13.38 13.73
C PRO A 30 -45.27 -13.81 13.42
N GLU A 31 -45.04 -15.12 13.36
CA GLU A 31 -43.75 -15.67 12.95
C GLU A 31 -43.36 -15.09 11.57
N PRO A 32 -42.11 -14.67 11.38
CA PRO A 32 -41.67 -14.20 10.07
C PRO A 32 -41.89 -15.32 9.06
N SER A 33 -42.65 -15.03 8.00
CA SER A 33 -42.85 -15.97 6.91
C SER A 33 -41.48 -16.44 6.39
N PRO A 34 -41.31 -17.75 6.06
CA PRO A 34 -40.08 -18.24 5.47
C PRO A 34 -39.72 -17.34 4.29
N ILE A 35 -38.55 -16.70 4.37
CA ILE A 35 -37.98 -15.99 3.23
C ILE A 35 -37.86 -17.05 2.15
N ALA A 36 -38.72 -16.98 1.12
CA ALA A 36 -38.60 -17.83 -0.05
C ALA A 36 -37.17 -17.66 -0.57
N ASP A 37 -36.44 -18.78 -0.68
CA ASP A 37 -35.10 -18.82 -1.26
C ASP A 37 -35.13 -18.03 -2.57
N ILE A 38 -34.51 -16.84 -2.58
CA ILE A 38 -34.26 -16.13 -3.83
C ILE A 38 -33.37 -17.09 -4.61
N PRO A 39 -33.76 -17.55 -5.81
CA PRO A 39 -32.87 -18.37 -6.60
C PRO A 39 -31.58 -17.60 -6.79
N SER A 40 -30.50 -18.11 -6.18
CA SER A 40 -29.16 -17.55 -6.36
C SER A 40 -28.93 -17.48 -7.86
N ALA A 41 -28.78 -16.27 -8.41
CA ALA A 41 -28.42 -16.09 -9.80
C ALA A 41 -27.25 -17.05 -10.11
N PRO A 42 -27.29 -17.80 -11.23
CA PRO A 42 -26.19 -18.70 -11.58
C PRO A 42 -24.88 -17.93 -11.44
N PRO A 43 -23.83 -18.51 -10.80
CA PRO A 43 -22.55 -17.84 -10.73
C PRO A 43 -22.16 -17.44 -12.15
N ALA A 44 -21.91 -16.14 -12.36
CA ALA A 44 -21.50 -15.62 -13.65
C ALA A 44 -20.35 -16.50 -14.17
N PRO A 45 -20.32 -16.84 -15.48
CA PRO A 45 -19.27 -17.68 -16.03
C PRO A 45 -17.91 -17.11 -15.61
N PRO A 46 -16.95 -17.96 -15.19
CA PRO A 46 -15.66 -17.48 -14.73
C PRO A 46 -15.03 -16.63 -15.84
N ALA A 47 -14.64 -15.40 -15.49
CA ALA A 47 -13.93 -14.53 -16.41
C ALA A 47 -12.69 -15.26 -16.96
N PRO A 48 -12.31 -15.02 -18.23
CA PRO A 48 -11.10 -15.63 -18.78
C PRO A 48 -9.88 -15.24 -17.92
N ALA A 49 -8.91 -16.14 -17.86
CA ALA A 49 -7.67 -15.88 -17.13
C ALA A 49 -6.96 -14.64 -17.72
N PRO A 50 -6.37 -13.79 -16.87
CA PRO A 50 -5.65 -12.62 -17.35
C PRO A 50 -4.44 -13.00 -18.20
N VAL A 51 -4.15 -12.18 -19.20
CA VAL A 51 -2.92 -12.27 -19.99
C VAL A 51 -1.85 -11.44 -19.27
N VAL A 52 -0.79 -12.10 -18.82
CA VAL A 52 0.29 -11.49 -18.04
C VAL A 52 1.54 -11.35 -18.90
N GLY A 53 2.21 -10.20 -18.82
CA GLY A 53 3.51 -9.97 -19.42
C GLY A 53 4.32 -8.92 -18.67
N THR A 54 5.46 -8.58 -19.25
CA THR A 54 6.31 -7.49 -18.77
C THR A 54 6.47 -6.45 -19.87
N LEU A 55 6.88 -5.23 -19.48
CA LEU A 55 7.15 -4.16 -20.44
C LEU A 55 8.22 -4.57 -21.46
N GLY A 56 9.26 -5.29 -21.02
CA GLY A 56 10.35 -5.78 -21.86
C GLY A 56 11.39 -4.71 -22.21
N LYS A 57 12.60 -5.16 -22.56
CA LYS A 57 13.70 -4.24 -22.93
C LYS A 57 13.41 -3.61 -24.29
N LYS A 58 13.63 -2.29 -24.42
CA LYS A 58 13.53 -1.52 -25.67
C LYS A 58 12.15 -1.53 -26.35
N ARG A 59 11.10 -1.87 -25.62
CA ARG A 59 9.71 -1.77 -26.08
C ARG A 59 9.04 -0.56 -25.46
N THR A 60 8.12 0.06 -26.18
CA THR A 60 7.25 1.09 -25.58
C THR A 60 6.12 0.42 -24.79
N PHE A 61 5.48 1.19 -23.92
CA PHE A 61 4.27 0.73 -23.22
C PHE A 61 3.16 0.32 -24.19
N GLN A 62 3.04 1.02 -25.33
CA GLN A 62 2.07 0.69 -26.36
C GLN A 62 2.39 -0.66 -27.03
N ASP A 63 3.68 -0.91 -27.34
CA ASP A 63 4.10 -2.18 -27.94
C ASP A 63 3.88 -3.35 -26.98
N ALA A 64 4.11 -3.14 -25.68
CA ALA A 64 3.89 -4.15 -24.66
C ALA A 64 2.41 -4.52 -24.55
N LEU A 65 1.51 -3.54 -24.52
CA LEU A 65 0.06 -3.81 -24.50
C LEU A 65 -0.43 -4.45 -25.81
N ALA A 66 0.09 -4.02 -26.96
CA ALA A 66 -0.24 -4.64 -28.24
C ALA A 66 0.18 -6.12 -28.27
N ALA A 67 1.34 -6.46 -27.69
CA ALA A 67 1.80 -7.84 -27.56
C ALA A 67 0.93 -8.69 -26.61
N LEU A 68 0.13 -8.05 -25.73
CA LEU A 68 -0.82 -8.69 -24.83
C LEU A 68 -2.24 -8.77 -25.41
N GLY A 69 -2.42 -8.43 -26.69
CA GLY A 69 -3.72 -8.52 -27.37
C GLY A 69 -4.58 -7.26 -27.31
N VAL A 70 -4.05 -6.14 -26.82
CA VAL A 70 -4.80 -4.87 -26.74
C VAL A 70 -4.75 -4.16 -28.09
N ALA A 71 -5.92 -3.89 -28.67
CA ALA A 71 -6.05 -3.13 -29.91
C ALA A 71 -5.54 -1.68 -29.77
N ARG A 72 -5.01 -1.10 -30.85
CA ARG A 72 -4.26 0.18 -30.82
C ARG A 72 -5.10 1.37 -30.37
N ASP A 73 -6.37 1.41 -30.75
CA ASP A 73 -7.37 2.38 -30.31
C ASP A 73 -7.56 2.32 -28.79
N ARG A 74 -7.75 1.11 -28.24
CA ARG A 74 -7.89 0.89 -26.80
C ARG A 74 -6.62 1.24 -26.01
N VAL A 75 -5.44 0.99 -26.58
CA VAL A 75 -4.17 1.41 -25.96
C VAL A 75 -4.12 2.92 -25.72
N VAL A 76 -4.64 3.73 -26.66
CA VAL A 76 -4.63 5.20 -26.51
C VAL A 76 -5.52 5.62 -25.34
N GLU A 77 -6.72 5.05 -25.24
CA GLU A 77 -7.68 5.33 -24.14
C GLU A 77 -7.09 4.95 -22.78
N ILE A 78 -6.52 3.76 -22.68
CA ILE A 78 -5.87 3.26 -21.46
C ILE A 78 -4.71 4.17 -21.04
N VAL A 79 -3.84 4.55 -21.98
CA VAL A 79 -2.71 5.44 -21.69
C VAL A 79 -3.19 6.81 -21.19
N GLN A 80 -4.26 7.35 -21.77
CA GLN A 80 -4.84 8.61 -21.32
C GLN A 80 -5.38 8.50 -19.89
N ALA A 81 -6.12 7.43 -19.57
CA ALA A 81 -6.63 7.18 -18.23
C ALA A 81 -5.50 7.02 -17.19
N LEU A 82 -4.39 6.39 -17.56
CA LEU A 82 -3.26 6.15 -16.66
C LEU A 82 -2.41 7.39 -16.37
N ARG A 83 -2.36 8.40 -17.25
CA ARG A 83 -1.47 9.58 -17.13
C ARG A 83 -1.49 10.29 -15.76
N PRO A 84 -2.64 10.51 -15.10
CA PRO A 84 -2.67 11.14 -13.78
C PRO A 84 -2.06 10.25 -12.67
N HIS A 85 -2.02 8.93 -12.89
CA HIS A 85 -1.64 7.92 -11.90
C HIS A 85 -0.34 7.20 -12.23
N LEU A 86 0.28 7.44 -13.39
CA LEU A 86 1.50 6.75 -13.82
C LEU A 86 2.46 7.70 -14.51
N ASP A 87 3.69 7.82 -13.98
CA ASP A 87 4.78 8.52 -14.65
C ASP A 87 5.49 7.57 -15.62
N PHE A 88 5.14 7.67 -16.90
CA PHE A 88 5.70 6.84 -17.97
C PHE A 88 7.23 6.95 -18.13
N ARG A 89 7.89 7.97 -17.54
CA ARG A 89 9.35 8.12 -17.58
C ARG A 89 10.07 7.20 -16.59
N ARG A 90 9.35 6.69 -15.58
CA ARG A 90 9.91 5.84 -14.52
C ARG A 90 9.70 4.35 -14.79
N LEU A 91 9.08 4.01 -15.92
CA LEU A 91 8.84 2.62 -16.31
C LEU A 91 10.15 1.83 -16.40
N GLN A 92 10.12 0.60 -15.92
CA GLN A 92 11.23 -0.34 -15.97
C GLN A 92 10.91 -1.53 -16.88
N PRO A 93 11.91 -2.12 -17.55
CA PRO A 93 11.70 -3.29 -18.41
C PRO A 93 11.07 -4.50 -17.71
N HIS A 94 11.17 -4.57 -16.39
CA HIS A 94 10.65 -5.66 -15.57
C HIS A 94 9.29 -5.36 -14.95
N ASP A 95 8.71 -4.17 -15.19
CA ASP A 95 7.37 -3.85 -14.73
C ASP A 95 6.37 -4.85 -15.31
N ALA A 96 5.45 -5.32 -14.47
CA ALA A 96 4.44 -6.29 -14.85
C ALA A 96 3.18 -5.60 -15.39
N LEU A 97 2.61 -6.21 -16.42
CA LEU A 97 1.37 -5.82 -17.06
C LEU A 97 0.43 -7.02 -17.06
N GLU A 98 -0.79 -6.81 -16.60
CA GLU A 98 -1.83 -7.83 -16.54
C GLU A 98 -3.08 -7.27 -17.22
N VAL A 99 -3.53 -7.92 -18.29
CA VAL A 99 -4.71 -7.52 -19.05
C VAL A 99 -5.81 -8.56 -18.87
N HIS A 100 -6.94 -8.13 -18.33
CA HIS A 100 -8.16 -8.92 -18.29
C HIS A 100 -9.01 -8.55 -19.49
N HIS A 101 -9.46 -9.57 -20.21
CA HIS A 101 -10.39 -9.43 -21.32
C HIS A 101 -11.79 -9.84 -20.87
N ASP A 102 -12.82 -9.26 -21.47
CA ASP A 102 -14.19 -9.72 -21.31
C ASP A 102 -14.44 -11.00 -22.15
N PRO A 103 -15.61 -11.65 -22.02
CA PRO A 103 -15.94 -12.83 -22.83
C PRO A 103 -15.97 -12.60 -24.35
N SER A 104 -16.08 -11.35 -24.81
CA SER A 104 -15.96 -10.98 -26.24
C SER A 104 -14.52 -10.89 -26.72
N GLY A 105 -13.54 -10.90 -25.80
CA GLY A 105 -12.12 -10.76 -26.10
C GLY A 105 -11.62 -9.31 -26.08
N ASP A 106 -12.45 -8.35 -25.68
CA ASP A 106 -12.05 -6.94 -25.57
C ASP A 106 -11.43 -6.66 -24.19
N PRO A 107 -10.40 -5.80 -24.09
CA PRO A 107 -9.75 -5.48 -22.83
C PRO A 107 -10.72 -4.75 -21.89
N ALA A 108 -10.93 -5.30 -20.70
CA ALA A 108 -11.84 -4.77 -19.69
C ALA A 108 -11.11 -4.17 -18.49
N LYS A 109 -9.89 -4.63 -18.21
CA LYS A 109 -9.07 -4.14 -17.10
C LYS A 109 -7.58 -4.32 -17.39
N LEU A 110 -6.78 -3.33 -17.02
CA LEU A 110 -5.33 -3.37 -17.03
C LEU A 110 -4.82 -3.13 -15.61
N VAL A 111 -3.95 -4.00 -15.13
CA VAL A 111 -3.18 -3.81 -13.90
C VAL A 111 -1.71 -3.63 -14.28
N TYR A 112 -1.17 -2.46 -13.96
CA TYR A 112 0.26 -2.17 -14.05
C TYR A 112 0.88 -2.26 -12.65
N ARG A 113 1.99 -2.99 -12.53
CA ARG A 113 2.68 -3.21 -11.26
C ARG A 113 4.18 -2.96 -11.41
N GLN A 114 4.66 -1.88 -10.80
CA GLN A 114 6.08 -1.57 -10.69
C GLN A 114 6.73 -2.29 -9.49
N SER A 115 5.99 -2.39 -8.39
CA SER A 115 6.42 -3.08 -7.18
C SER A 115 5.20 -3.76 -6.52
N PRO A 116 5.38 -4.57 -5.47
CA PRO A 116 4.25 -5.16 -4.74
C PRO A 116 3.23 -4.13 -4.24
N VAL A 117 3.65 -2.87 -4.01
CA VAL A 117 2.81 -1.79 -3.46
C VAL A 117 2.54 -0.65 -4.44
N ASP A 118 3.35 -0.53 -5.49
CA ASP A 118 3.19 0.48 -6.53
C ASP A 118 2.38 -0.11 -7.69
N VAL A 119 1.05 -0.06 -7.54
CA VAL A 119 0.08 -0.67 -8.45
C VAL A 119 -0.88 0.38 -8.98
N VAL A 120 -1.08 0.40 -10.29
CA VAL A 120 -2.07 1.24 -10.97
C VAL A 120 -3.03 0.34 -11.73
N GLU A 121 -4.31 0.53 -11.50
CA GLU A 121 -5.38 -0.21 -12.17
C GLU A 121 -6.13 0.75 -13.08
N ALA A 122 -6.41 0.31 -14.30
CA ALA A 122 -7.33 0.95 -15.22
C ALA A 122 -8.45 -0.04 -15.56
N THR A 123 -9.70 0.39 -15.46
CA THR A 123 -10.88 -0.44 -15.71
C THR A 123 -11.78 0.26 -16.72
N ARG A 124 -12.40 -0.53 -17.59
CA ARG A 124 -13.34 -0.06 -18.60
C ARG A 124 -14.73 0.10 -17.99
N GLU A 125 -15.28 1.30 -18.09
CA GLU A 125 -16.63 1.68 -17.66
C GLU A 125 -17.43 2.13 -18.89
N GLY A 126 -18.17 1.19 -19.50
CA GLY A 126 -18.80 1.41 -20.80
C GLY A 126 -17.76 1.56 -21.91
N ASP A 127 -17.71 2.73 -22.54
CA ASP A 127 -16.70 3.10 -23.55
C ASP A 127 -15.51 3.90 -22.99
N ALA A 128 -15.56 4.29 -21.71
CA ALA A 128 -14.52 5.07 -21.07
C ALA A 128 -13.58 4.19 -20.22
N TRP A 129 -12.37 4.69 -19.99
CA TRP A 129 -11.41 4.08 -19.07
C TRP A 129 -11.18 4.98 -17.86
N THR A 130 -11.30 4.42 -16.68
CA THR A 130 -11.03 5.08 -15.40
C THR A 130 -9.84 4.37 -14.75
N ALA A 131 -8.85 5.14 -14.26
CA ALA A 131 -7.69 4.58 -13.58
C ALA A 131 -7.53 5.12 -12.17
N SER A 132 -6.87 4.34 -11.31
CA SER A 132 -6.53 4.73 -9.95
C SER A 132 -5.29 3.99 -9.47
N ARG A 133 -4.61 4.54 -8.47
CA ARG A 133 -3.59 3.77 -7.72
C ARG A 133 -4.32 2.89 -6.72
N LEU A 134 -3.93 1.63 -6.62
CA LEU A 134 -4.44 0.77 -5.56
C LEU A 134 -3.76 1.13 -4.23
N ASP A 135 -4.55 1.24 -3.18
CA ASP A 135 -4.04 1.40 -1.82
C ASP A 135 -3.65 0.01 -1.28
N VAL A 136 -2.37 -0.33 -1.43
CA VAL A 136 -1.82 -1.58 -0.90
C VAL A 136 -1.35 -1.33 0.53
N PRO A 137 -1.93 -2.01 1.54
CA PRO A 137 -1.52 -1.85 2.93
C PRO A 137 -0.03 -2.16 3.11
N VAL A 138 0.68 -1.27 3.79
CA VAL A 138 2.11 -1.44 4.08
C VAL A 138 2.40 -1.33 5.55
N ASP A 139 3.26 -2.24 6.02
CA ASP A 139 3.80 -2.23 7.37
C ASP A 139 5.23 -1.72 7.36
N ARG A 140 5.53 -0.76 8.23
CA ARG A 140 6.90 -0.27 8.43
C ARG A 140 7.45 -0.85 9.72
N ARG A 141 8.44 -1.71 9.60
CA ARG A 141 9.10 -2.38 10.73
C ARG A 141 10.47 -1.74 10.95
N VAL A 142 10.75 -1.28 12.17
CA VAL A 142 12.07 -0.76 12.53
C VAL A 142 12.90 -1.93 13.06
N VAL A 143 14.07 -2.17 12.48
CA VAL A 143 14.94 -3.29 12.86
C VAL A 143 16.38 -2.83 13.00
N VAL A 144 17.15 -3.55 13.83
CA VAL A 144 18.59 -3.36 13.94
C VAL A 144 19.28 -4.34 13.01
N VAL A 145 20.14 -3.82 12.14
CA VAL A 145 21.10 -4.60 11.34
C VAL A 145 22.49 -4.29 11.87
N ALA A 146 23.23 -5.31 12.28
CA ALA A 146 24.55 -5.13 12.87
C ALA A 146 25.46 -6.30 12.52
N GLY A 147 26.76 -6.04 12.38
CA GLY A 147 27.73 -7.07 12.06
C GLY A 147 29.18 -6.60 12.18
N THR A 148 30.08 -7.55 11.96
CA THR A 148 31.52 -7.32 11.85
C THR A 148 31.93 -7.50 10.41
N LEU A 149 32.66 -6.53 9.87
CA LEU A 149 33.23 -6.57 8.54
C LEU A 149 34.29 -7.67 8.49
N ARG A 150 34.21 -8.55 7.49
CA ARG A 150 35.25 -9.58 7.26
C ARG A 150 35.99 -9.32 5.96
N ASP A 151 35.23 -9.24 4.88
CA ASP A 151 35.75 -9.14 3.51
C ASP A 151 35.53 -7.69 3.03
N ASN A 152 34.27 -7.33 2.84
CA ASN A 152 33.82 -5.96 2.60
C ASN A 152 32.44 -5.74 3.22
N LEU A 153 31.95 -4.50 3.21
CA LEU A 153 30.65 -4.14 3.78
C LEU A 153 29.48 -4.83 3.03
N PHE A 154 29.57 -4.96 1.70
CA PHE A 154 28.53 -5.60 0.89
C PHE A 154 28.32 -7.06 1.27
N GLU A 155 29.37 -7.86 1.27
CA GLU A 155 29.32 -9.29 1.63
C GLU A 155 28.93 -9.49 3.10
N SER A 156 29.35 -8.60 3.98
CA SER A 156 29.02 -8.68 5.40
C SER A 156 27.54 -8.41 5.66
N VAL A 157 26.94 -7.48 4.92
CA VAL A 157 25.49 -7.18 4.98
C VAL A 157 24.66 -8.25 4.25
N GLU A 158 25.14 -8.76 3.12
CA GLU A 158 24.48 -9.85 2.39
C GLU A 158 24.41 -11.15 3.22
N ARG A 159 25.46 -11.48 3.98
CA ARG A 159 25.45 -12.61 4.93
C ARG A 159 24.40 -12.49 6.03
N LEU A 160 23.92 -11.28 6.33
CA LEU A 160 22.82 -11.04 7.27
C LEU A 160 21.43 -11.20 6.60
N GLY A 161 21.38 -11.54 5.31
CA GLY A 161 20.13 -11.67 4.54
C GLY A 161 19.60 -10.33 4.00
N GLU A 162 20.41 -9.28 4.05
CA GLU A 162 20.05 -7.95 3.56
C GLU A 162 20.48 -7.78 2.08
N ARG A 163 19.98 -6.71 1.45
CA ARG A 163 20.21 -6.42 0.03
C ARG A 163 21.26 -5.32 -0.15
N PRO A 164 22.02 -5.29 -1.27
CA PRO A 164 23.05 -4.29 -1.54
C PRO A 164 22.60 -2.83 -1.41
N GLN A 165 21.32 -2.54 -1.67
CA GLN A 165 20.76 -1.18 -1.51
C GLN A 165 20.99 -0.63 -0.09
N LEU A 166 20.88 -1.46 0.95
CA LEU A 166 21.08 -1.01 2.33
C LEU A 166 22.52 -0.55 2.58
N VAL A 167 23.48 -1.19 1.92
CA VAL A 167 24.91 -0.84 1.99
C VAL A 167 25.15 0.51 1.34
N LEU A 168 24.53 0.75 0.18
CA LEU A 168 24.61 2.03 -0.52
C LEU A 168 24.01 3.16 0.32
N ASP A 169 22.82 2.94 0.86
CA ASP A 169 22.13 3.91 1.73
C ASP A 169 22.97 4.20 2.99
N PHE A 170 23.62 3.19 3.57
CA PHE A 170 24.51 3.34 4.72
C PHE A 170 25.80 4.10 4.35
N ALA A 171 26.41 3.75 3.21
CA ALA A 171 27.65 4.37 2.76
C ALA A 171 27.44 5.86 2.42
N GLU A 172 26.30 6.20 1.82
CA GLU A 172 25.94 7.58 1.47
C GLU A 172 25.90 8.51 2.71
N ILE A 173 25.51 7.98 3.88
CA ILE A 173 25.46 8.75 5.14
C ILE A 173 26.85 9.26 5.53
N PHE A 174 27.90 8.47 5.34
CA PHE A 174 29.26 8.81 5.76
C PHE A 174 30.21 9.15 4.62
N ALA A 175 29.74 9.21 3.36
CA ALA A 175 30.55 9.40 2.16
C ALA A 175 31.45 10.66 2.16
N TRP A 176 31.19 11.58 3.09
CA TRP A 176 31.91 12.83 3.30
C TRP A 176 33.08 12.73 4.26
N ASP A 177 32.99 11.84 5.24
CA ASP A 177 33.95 11.74 6.32
C ASP A 177 34.77 10.44 6.21
N PHE A 178 34.16 9.38 5.68
CA PHE A 178 34.73 8.03 5.62
C PHE A 178 34.59 7.41 4.22
N ASP A 179 35.69 6.91 3.65
CA ASP A 179 35.67 6.17 2.40
C ASP A 179 35.65 4.67 2.69
N PHE A 180 34.48 4.03 2.54
CA PHE A 180 34.35 2.60 2.83
C PHE A 180 35.19 1.69 1.93
N ALA A 181 35.67 2.15 0.78
CA ALA A 181 36.55 1.34 -0.07
C ALA A 181 38.01 1.42 0.38
N ALA A 182 38.45 2.59 0.87
CA ALA A 182 39.84 2.82 1.26
C ALA A 182 40.11 2.61 2.76
N ASP A 183 39.15 2.98 3.61
CA ASP A 183 39.33 3.11 5.05
C ASP A 183 38.81 1.87 5.83
N SER A 184 37.98 1.01 5.21
CA SER A 184 37.41 -0.16 5.91
C SER A 184 38.43 -1.28 6.15
N GLN A 185 38.41 -1.88 7.34
CA GLN A 185 39.30 -2.98 7.71
C GLN A 185 38.52 -4.22 8.22
N PRO A 186 39.01 -5.44 7.95
CA PRO A 186 38.48 -6.64 8.59
C PRO A 186 38.52 -6.50 10.12
N GLY A 187 37.38 -6.73 10.77
CA GLY A 187 37.19 -6.54 12.22
C GLY A 187 36.40 -5.28 12.59
N ASP A 188 36.24 -4.34 11.66
CA ASP A 188 35.39 -3.16 11.86
C ASP A 188 33.93 -3.56 12.13
N ARG A 189 33.22 -2.75 12.89
CA ARG A 189 31.82 -3.03 13.26
C ARG A 189 30.90 -2.02 12.64
N PHE A 190 29.74 -2.49 12.18
CA PHE A 190 28.67 -1.62 11.72
C PHE A 190 27.38 -1.96 12.46
N ARG A 191 26.57 -0.93 12.68
CA ARG A 191 25.22 -1.06 13.22
C ARG A 191 24.32 0.01 12.62
N MET A 192 23.10 -0.36 12.29
CA MET A 192 22.10 0.57 11.79
C MET A 192 20.72 0.20 12.30
N LEU A 193 19.93 1.22 12.66
CA LEU A 193 18.51 1.12 12.96
C LEU A 193 17.75 1.54 11.69
N VAL A 194 17.16 0.59 10.98
CA VAL A 194 16.59 0.80 9.65
C VAL A 194 15.09 0.49 9.61
N GLU A 195 14.34 1.32 8.90
CA GLU A 195 12.96 1.03 8.54
C GLU A 195 12.92 0.04 7.37
N LYS A 196 12.14 -1.03 7.47
CA LYS A 196 11.83 -1.96 6.38
C LYS A 196 10.35 -1.93 6.05
N VAL A 197 10.02 -1.66 4.80
CA VAL A 197 8.64 -1.63 4.30
C VAL A 197 8.27 -3.03 3.81
N HIS A 198 7.15 -3.53 4.32
CA HIS A 198 6.59 -4.82 3.96
C HIS A 198 5.14 -4.67 3.49
N THR A 199 4.68 -5.62 2.69
CA THR A 199 3.25 -5.86 2.42
C THR A 199 2.97 -7.30 2.82
N GLY A 200 2.17 -7.51 3.86
CA GLY A 200 2.10 -8.81 4.53
C GLY A 200 3.49 -9.28 4.99
N ASP A 201 3.91 -10.47 4.56
CA ASP A 201 5.22 -11.04 4.86
C ASP A 201 6.30 -10.73 3.81
N GLN A 202 5.93 -10.05 2.71
CA GLN A 202 6.86 -9.75 1.64
C GLN A 202 7.60 -8.43 1.91
N PHE A 203 8.93 -8.49 1.96
CA PHE A 203 9.77 -7.29 1.97
C PHE A 203 9.70 -6.56 0.63
N VAL A 204 9.39 -5.26 0.69
CA VAL A 204 9.23 -4.39 -0.48
C VAL A 204 10.51 -3.59 -0.72
N ARG A 205 10.91 -2.77 0.26
CA ARG A 205 12.05 -1.85 0.17
C ARG A 205 12.51 -1.40 1.56
N TYR A 206 13.72 -0.87 1.63
CA TYR A 206 14.16 -0.11 2.81
C TYR A 206 13.47 1.26 2.85
N GLY A 207 13.21 1.72 4.06
CA GLY A 207 12.86 3.11 4.37
C GLY A 207 14.11 3.86 4.83
N ARG A 208 13.98 4.69 5.86
CA ARG A 208 15.12 5.46 6.37
C ARG A 208 16.00 4.61 7.28
N ILE A 209 17.31 4.87 7.23
CA ILE A 209 18.23 4.54 8.31
C ILE A 209 18.08 5.64 9.36
N LEU A 210 17.49 5.30 10.51
CA LEU A 210 17.19 6.21 11.62
C LEU A 210 18.43 6.54 12.44
N ALA A 211 19.32 5.57 12.59
CA ALA A 211 20.63 5.74 13.21
C ALA A 211 21.61 4.79 12.55
N ALA A 212 22.87 5.19 12.45
CA ALA A 212 23.96 4.40 11.92
C ALA A 212 25.23 4.63 12.75
N GLU A 213 26.01 3.57 12.88
CA GLU A 213 27.29 3.58 13.56
C GLU A 213 28.27 2.71 12.77
N TYR A 214 29.47 3.23 12.57
CA TYR A 214 30.60 2.49 12.03
C TYR A 214 31.81 2.67 12.95
N GLU A 215 32.37 1.56 13.42
CA GLU A 215 33.51 1.56 14.33
C GLU A 215 34.73 0.94 13.64
N SER A 216 35.79 1.74 13.53
CA SER A 216 37.07 1.34 12.94
C SER A 216 38.21 1.86 13.79
N GLU A 217 39.22 1.03 14.04
CA GLU A 217 40.41 1.36 14.85
C GLU A 217 40.10 1.99 16.23
N GLY A 218 38.98 1.59 16.85
CA GLY A 218 38.52 2.12 18.15
C GLY A 218 37.88 3.51 18.09
N ARG A 219 37.61 4.04 16.90
CA ARG A 219 36.83 5.27 16.68
C ARG A 219 35.46 4.92 16.14
N ALA A 220 34.42 5.48 16.77
CA ALA A 220 33.04 5.31 16.32
C ALA A 220 32.57 6.55 15.54
N HIS A 221 32.10 6.33 14.32
CA HIS A 221 31.40 7.30 13.48
C HIS A 221 29.91 7.09 13.65
N VAL A 222 29.20 8.07 14.22
CA VAL A 222 27.77 7.96 14.55
C VAL A 222 26.97 8.97 13.75
N ALA A 223 25.87 8.51 13.19
CA ALA A 223 24.91 9.30 12.43
C ALA A 223 23.49 9.08 12.98
N ILE A 224 22.77 10.16 13.23
CA ILE A 224 21.38 10.14 13.69
C ILE A 224 20.54 10.90 12.67
N HIS A 225 19.49 10.26 12.15
CA HIS A 225 18.56 10.92 11.25
C HIS A 225 17.67 11.89 12.04
N PHE A 226 17.65 13.15 11.62
CA PHE A 226 16.77 14.17 12.16
C PHE A 226 15.99 14.84 11.01
N LYS A 227 14.72 15.16 11.29
CA LYS A 227 13.84 15.85 10.36
C LYS A 227 13.01 16.88 11.11
N ASP A 228 13.05 18.12 10.63
CA ASP A 228 12.14 19.19 10.99
C ASP A 228 11.33 19.66 9.74
N LYS A 229 10.79 20.88 9.78
CA LYS A 229 9.99 21.44 8.69
C LYS A 229 10.83 21.85 7.47
N ASP A 230 12.07 22.25 7.69
CA ASP A 230 12.94 22.91 6.71
C ASP A 230 14.12 22.01 6.30
N ALA A 231 14.50 21.06 7.14
CA ALA A 231 15.65 20.17 6.95
C ALA A 231 15.31 18.70 7.29
N SER A 232 15.91 17.80 6.51
CA SER A 232 15.90 16.36 6.78
C SER A 232 17.27 15.81 6.39
N GLY A 233 17.92 15.10 7.30
CA GLY A 233 19.26 14.57 7.04
C GLY A 233 19.84 13.82 8.23
N HIS A 234 21.09 13.42 8.09
CA HIS A 234 21.86 12.75 9.13
C HIS A 234 22.85 13.71 9.77
N TYR A 235 22.93 13.63 11.09
CA TYR A 235 23.74 14.52 11.92
C TYR A 235 24.59 13.70 12.89
N THR A 236 25.73 14.25 13.27
CA THR A 236 26.53 13.71 14.37
C THR A 236 25.78 13.87 15.70
N PRO A 237 26.18 13.16 16.77
CA PRO A 237 25.62 13.38 18.11
C PRO A 237 25.74 14.82 18.63
N ALA A 238 26.68 15.61 18.09
CA ALA A 238 26.85 17.02 18.40
C ALA A 238 25.93 17.95 17.60
N GLY A 239 25.13 17.42 16.66
CA GLY A 239 24.22 18.18 15.81
C GLY A 239 24.83 18.73 14.53
N GLU A 240 26.04 18.29 14.16
CA GLU A 240 26.69 18.70 12.92
C GLU A 240 26.14 17.89 11.74
N SER A 241 25.79 18.56 10.64
CA SER A 241 25.30 17.88 9.43
C SER A 241 26.42 17.05 8.79
N LEU A 242 26.13 15.78 8.52
CA LEU A 242 27.03 14.89 7.78
C LEU A 242 26.99 15.15 6.26
N ARG A 243 25.95 15.83 5.77
CA ARG A 243 25.89 16.28 4.38
C ARG A 243 26.68 17.58 4.23
N ARG A 244 27.72 17.57 3.38
CA ARG A 244 28.52 18.76 3.00
C ARG A 244 28.35 19.07 1.50
N ALA A 245 29.06 20.07 0.97
CA ALA A 245 28.85 20.56 -0.41
C ALA A 245 29.61 19.78 -1.53
N PHE A 246 30.81 19.23 -1.23
CA PHE A 246 31.62 18.36 -2.13
C PHE A 246 32.13 17.04 -1.53
N LEU A 247 31.74 15.88 -2.09
CA LEU A 247 32.05 14.53 -1.57
C LEU A 247 33.58 14.37 -1.39
N LYS A 248 34.01 13.61 -0.38
CA LYS A 248 35.45 13.36 -0.14
C LYS A 248 36.08 12.54 -1.27
N SER A 249 35.31 11.61 -1.86
CA SER A 249 35.68 10.85 -3.04
C SER A 249 34.40 10.51 -3.84
N PRO A 250 34.44 10.49 -5.20
CA PRO A 250 33.36 9.92 -5.99
C PRO A 250 33.21 8.42 -5.68
N LEU A 251 31.98 7.93 -5.50
CA LEU A 251 31.72 6.50 -5.41
C LEU A 251 32.04 5.85 -6.77
N GLU A 252 33.18 5.14 -6.85
CA GLU A 252 33.56 4.36 -8.03
C GLU A 252 32.61 3.15 -8.14
N PHE A 253 31.81 3.12 -9.21
CA PHE A 253 30.96 1.98 -9.55
C PHE A 253 31.68 1.10 -10.57
N THR A 254 32.21 -0.04 -10.13
CA THR A 254 32.54 -1.12 -11.07
C THR A 254 31.24 -1.88 -11.36
N ARG A 255 30.77 -1.78 -12.61
CA ARG A 255 29.58 -2.49 -13.12
C ARG A 255 29.78 -4.00 -13.21
#